data_AF-A0AAN6MR95-F1
#
_entry.id   AF-A0AAN6MR95-F1
#
_cell.length_a   1.000
_cell.length_b   1.000
_cell.length_c   1.000
_cell.angle_alpha   90.00
_cell.angle_beta   90.00
_cell.angle_gamma   90.00
#
_symmetry.space_group_name_H-M   'P 1'
#
loop_
_entity.id
_entity.type
_entity.pdbx_description
1 polymer ?
#
loop_
_entity_poly.entity_id
_entity_poly.type
_entity_poly.pdbx_seq_one_letter_code
_entity_poly.pdbx_strand_id
1 'polypeptide(L)'
;MPRALSPNKPPAPAAKEALLTLQTTTANREAYTILKISDAISSSSTTTTTAAGTTDPAAARTSDVSTTSLSTPAALDADLSHYRQLFAKLRFSYVEQVTKEKFIRAIVGDPPLIVAPGDIAELEGENARAKAELKGLKVEVAGVLGGLEERGRGLARRWEAVRRDAERVGELPGKIERVEERVGVLKGEVGRRAGEGTMGLPLGKTREVVGERRAVVEGLERQLGVVGGQVPRKRKEVERLRAEVAALEVKRGNCLAAAREAKRRREDAQGGGEDELEARGRWERASEAVLREVLGV
;
A
#
# COMPACT_ATOMS: atom_id res chain seq x y z
N MET A 1 28.90 19.87 22.12
CA MET A 1 29.32 19.49 20.76
C MET A 1 28.42 18.35 20.28
N PRO A 2 27.32 18.64 19.54
CA PRO A 2 26.44 17.60 19.01
C PRO A 2 27.03 17.01 17.72
N ARG A 3 27.16 15.69 17.68
CA ARG A 3 27.68 14.91 16.56
C ARG A 3 26.56 14.81 15.51
N ALA A 4 26.71 15.52 14.41
CA ALA A 4 25.76 15.52 13.30
C ALA A 4 25.63 14.09 12.71
N LEU A 5 24.40 13.58 12.70
CA LEU A 5 24.01 12.41 11.91
C LEU A 5 23.99 12.82 10.43
N SER A 6 24.98 12.34 9.67
CA SER A 6 25.00 12.52 8.22
C SER A 6 23.81 11.80 7.56
N PRO A 7 23.22 12.39 6.50
CA PRO A 7 22.11 11.80 5.77
C PRO A 7 22.61 10.60 4.95
N ASN A 8 21.95 9.46 5.16
CA ASN A 8 22.20 8.20 4.49
C ASN A 8 21.83 8.33 2.99
N LYS A 9 22.85 8.51 2.13
CA LYS A 9 22.71 8.54 0.66
C LYS A 9 22.47 7.10 0.18
N PRO A 10 21.41 6.82 -0.62
CA PRO A 10 21.10 5.44 -1.00
C PRO A 10 22.14 4.89 -2.00
N PRO A 11 22.65 3.66 -1.83
CA PRO A 11 23.56 3.01 -2.76
C PRO A 11 22.79 2.39 -3.94
N ALA A 12 22.09 3.22 -4.71
CA ALA A 12 21.32 2.76 -5.87
C ALA A 12 22.15 2.13 -7.01
N PRO A 13 23.37 2.61 -7.36
CA PRO A 13 24.14 2.01 -8.47
C PRO A 13 24.77 0.66 -8.07
N ALA A 14 25.28 0.54 -6.84
CA ALA A 14 25.90 -0.68 -6.34
C ALA A 14 24.91 -1.85 -6.23
N ALA A 15 23.64 -1.58 -5.90
CA ALA A 15 22.61 -2.62 -5.82
C ALA A 15 22.20 -3.18 -7.19
N LYS A 16 22.19 -2.33 -8.23
CA LYS A 16 21.91 -2.75 -9.61
C LYS A 16 23.06 -3.58 -10.19
N GLU A 17 24.30 -3.15 -9.94
CA GLU A 17 25.51 -3.92 -10.32
C GLU A 17 25.59 -5.26 -9.58
N ALA A 18 25.24 -5.29 -8.29
CA ALA A 18 25.13 -6.52 -7.51
C ALA A 18 24.05 -7.47 -8.05
N LEU A 19 22.91 -6.96 -8.50
CA LEU A 19 21.87 -7.79 -9.13
C LEU A 19 22.32 -8.36 -10.48
N LEU A 20 22.98 -7.56 -11.33
CA LEU A 20 23.48 -8.02 -12.62
C LEU A 20 24.58 -9.08 -12.46
N THR A 21 25.46 -8.92 -11.47
CA THR A 21 26.47 -9.93 -11.13
C THR A 21 25.85 -11.20 -10.56
N LEU A 22 24.79 -11.09 -9.75
CA LEU A 22 24.01 -12.26 -9.30
C LEU A 22 23.28 -12.95 -10.46
N GLN A 23 22.68 -12.20 -11.39
CA GLN A 23 21.97 -12.75 -12.54
C GLN A 23 22.92 -13.46 -13.52
N THR A 24 24.09 -12.89 -13.80
CA THR A 24 25.12 -13.51 -14.65
C THR A 24 25.71 -14.76 -14.00
N THR A 25 25.94 -14.74 -12.69
CA THR A 25 26.40 -15.95 -11.97
C THR A 25 25.33 -17.03 -11.88
N THR A 26 24.04 -16.68 -11.77
CA THR A 26 22.95 -17.67 -11.85
C THR A 26 22.78 -18.28 -13.24
N ALA A 27 22.91 -17.48 -14.31
CA ALA A 27 22.85 -17.98 -15.69
C ALA A 27 23.99 -18.96 -15.99
N ASN A 28 25.20 -18.67 -15.51
CA ASN A 28 26.33 -19.60 -15.62
C ASN A 28 26.15 -20.86 -14.76
N ARG A 29 25.36 -20.81 -13.67
CA ARG A 29 25.13 -21.93 -12.74
C ARG A 29 24.25 -23.02 -13.33
N GLU A 30 23.29 -22.67 -14.17
CA GLU A 30 22.47 -23.66 -14.88
C GLU A 30 23.32 -24.58 -15.76
N ALA A 31 24.56 -24.23 -16.08
CA ALA A 31 25.53 -25.10 -16.76
C ALA A 31 26.22 -26.12 -15.82
N TYR A 32 26.25 -25.89 -14.49
CA TYR A 32 27.00 -26.69 -13.52
C TYR A 32 26.14 -27.61 -12.64
N THR A 33 24.88 -27.85 -13.01
CA THR A 33 24.06 -28.87 -12.33
C THR A 33 24.69 -30.26 -12.55
N ILE A 34 24.76 -31.08 -11.50
CA ILE A 34 25.36 -32.42 -11.53
C ILE A 34 24.87 -33.24 -12.73
N LEU A 35 23.59 -33.10 -13.09
CA LEU A 35 22.96 -33.75 -14.24
C LEU A 35 23.55 -33.32 -15.60
N LYS A 36 23.85 -32.04 -15.81
CA LYS A 36 24.47 -31.55 -17.06
C LYS A 36 25.95 -31.89 -17.14
N ILE A 37 26.63 -31.94 -16.00
CA ILE A 37 28.02 -32.41 -15.92
C ILE A 37 28.08 -33.91 -16.21
N SER A 38 27.13 -34.72 -15.70
CA SER A 38 27.05 -36.13 -16.05
C SER A 38 26.68 -36.36 -17.51
N ASP A 39 25.80 -35.55 -18.11
CA ASP A 39 25.48 -35.64 -19.54
C ASP A 39 26.71 -35.35 -20.43
N ALA A 40 27.52 -34.35 -20.07
CA ALA A 40 28.77 -34.02 -20.76
C ALA A 40 29.83 -35.14 -20.63
N ILE A 41 29.89 -35.81 -19.47
CA ILE A 41 30.79 -36.94 -19.23
C ILE A 41 30.30 -38.19 -19.96
N SER A 42 29.00 -38.50 -19.91
CA SER A 42 28.40 -39.63 -20.61
C SER A 42 28.54 -39.48 -22.13
N SER A 43 28.28 -38.30 -22.69
CA SER A 43 28.47 -38.03 -24.12
C SER A 43 29.95 -38.06 -24.57
N SER A 44 30.89 -37.67 -23.69
CA SER A 44 32.33 -37.82 -23.95
C SER A 44 32.80 -39.28 -23.87
N SER A 45 32.15 -40.11 -23.04
CA SER A 45 32.48 -41.55 -22.95
C SER A 45 32.02 -42.33 -24.18
N THR A 46 30.95 -41.92 -24.86
CA THR A 46 30.47 -42.58 -26.09
C THR A 46 31.34 -42.27 -27.31
N THR A 47 32.12 -41.18 -27.29
CA THR A 47 32.90 -40.71 -28.44
C THR A 47 34.33 -41.26 -28.52
N THR A 48 34.77 -42.06 -27.54
CA THR A 48 36.13 -42.66 -27.55
C THR A 48 36.24 -44.03 -28.25
N THR A 49 35.17 -44.53 -28.90
CA THR A 49 35.19 -45.86 -29.56
C THR A 49 35.00 -45.84 -31.08
N THR A 50 35.16 -44.71 -31.76
CA THR A 50 35.09 -44.66 -33.23
C THR A 50 36.29 -43.93 -33.84
N ALA A 51 37.48 -44.52 -33.69
CA ALA A 51 38.65 -44.13 -34.48
C ALA A 51 39.69 -45.27 -34.57
N ALA A 52 39.29 -46.49 -34.91
CA ALA A 52 40.14 -47.49 -35.57
C ALA A 52 39.28 -48.71 -35.94
N GLY A 53 39.23 -49.05 -37.22
CA GLY A 53 38.44 -50.19 -37.71
C GLY A 53 38.96 -51.52 -37.17
N THR A 54 38.05 -52.43 -36.86
CA THR A 54 37.97 -53.81 -37.37
C THR A 54 36.68 -54.41 -36.80
N THR A 55 35.90 -55.03 -37.68
CA THR A 55 34.66 -55.73 -37.39
C THR A 55 34.90 -56.96 -36.50
N ASP A 56 34.25 -57.02 -35.34
CA ASP A 56 33.96 -58.25 -34.62
C ASP A 56 32.55 -58.19 -34.00
N PRO A 57 31.60 -59.06 -34.39
CA PRO A 57 30.26 -59.13 -33.82
C PRO A 57 30.26 -60.09 -32.62
N ALA A 58 30.88 -59.70 -31.51
CA ALA A 58 30.79 -60.47 -30.27
C ALA A 58 30.71 -59.53 -29.07
N ALA A 59 29.60 -59.66 -28.34
CA ALA A 59 29.31 -59.04 -27.05
C ALA A 59 28.98 -57.54 -27.07
N ALA A 60 27.90 -57.20 -27.78
CA ALA A 60 26.88 -56.31 -27.22
C ALA A 60 26.31 -56.95 -25.93
N ARG A 61 27.06 -56.91 -24.84
CA ARG A 61 26.56 -57.13 -23.48
C ARG A 61 26.26 -55.76 -22.86
N THR A 62 25.50 -54.93 -23.58
CA THR A 62 24.96 -53.69 -23.05
C THR A 62 23.66 -54.03 -22.34
N SER A 63 23.76 -54.43 -21.07
CA SER A 63 22.64 -54.30 -20.13
C SER A 63 22.42 -52.81 -19.87
N ASP A 64 21.91 -52.13 -20.88
CA ASP A 64 21.65 -50.69 -20.87
C ASP A 64 20.14 -50.50 -20.65
N VAL A 65 19.76 -50.51 -19.37
CA VAL A 65 18.43 -50.07 -18.91
C VAL A 65 18.53 -48.72 -18.20
N SER A 66 19.73 -48.13 -18.15
CA SER A 66 20.08 -47.07 -17.20
C SER A 66 20.26 -45.70 -17.84
N THR A 67 20.08 -45.56 -19.16
CA THR A 67 20.22 -44.27 -19.85
C THR A 67 18.95 -43.42 -19.84
N THR A 68 17.79 -43.97 -19.44
CA THR A 68 16.49 -43.27 -19.51
C THR A 68 15.97 -42.79 -18.14
N SER A 69 16.52 -43.26 -17.01
CA SER A 69 15.99 -43.02 -15.65
C SER A 69 16.66 -41.90 -14.86
N LEU A 70 17.55 -41.10 -15.46
CA LEU A 70 18.28 -40.01 -14.77
C LEU A 70 17.44 -38.77 -14.44
N SER A 71 16.16 -38.74 -14.81
CA SER A 71 15.34 -37.53 -14.76
C SER A 71 14.77 -37.19 -13.38
N THR A 72 14.76 -38.13 -12.42
CA THR A 72 14.21 -37.88 -11.08
C THR A 72 15.14 -38.35 -9.97
N PRO A 73 15.26 -37.59 -8.86
CA PRO A 73 16.14 -37.95 -7.74
C PRO A 73 15.76 -39.27 -7.07
N ALA A 74 14.49 -39.67 -7.13
CA ALA A 74 14.03 -40.96 -6.62
C ALA A 74 14.49 -42.15 -7.49
N ALA A 75 14.56 -41.98 -8.80
CA ALA A 75 15.05 -43.01 -9.72
C ALA A 75 16.57 -43.22 -9.55
N LEU A 76 17.33 -42.15 -9.33
CA LEU A 76 18.76 -42.21 -9.03
C LEU A 76 19.07 -43.03 -7.76
N ASP A 77 18.28 -42.85 -6.70
CA ASP A 77 18.50 -43.59 -5.45
C ASP A 77 18.20 -45.10 -5.61
N ALA A 78 17.15 -45.43 -6.37
CA ALA A 78 16.84 -46.80 -6.74
C ALA A 78 17.98 -47.45 -7.54
N ASP A 79 18.52 -46.76 -8.55
CA ASP A 79 19.63 -47.26 -9.36
C ASP A 79 20.91 -47.44 -8.53
N LEU A 80 21.25 -46.50 -7.65
CA LEU A 80 22.39 -46.63 -6.73
C LEU A 80 22.23 -47.83 -5.79
N SER A 81 21.02 -48.11 -5.31
CA SER A 81 20.74 -49.27 -4.48
C SER A 81 20.90 -50.59 -5.25
N HIS A 82 20.43 -50.63 -6.50
CA HIS A 82 20.57 -51.77 -7.40
C HIS A 82 22.05 -52.06 -7.71
N TYR A 83 22.82 -51.04 -8.10
CA TYR A 83 24.26 -51.20 -8.37
C TYR A 83 25.04 -51.65 -7.15
N ARG A 84 24.73 -51.13 -5.95
CA ARG A 84 25.35 -51.60 -4.70
C ARG A 84 25.13 -53.10 -4.50
N GLN A 85 23.91 -53.59 -4.74
CA GLN A 85 23.60 -55.01 -4.61
C GLN A 85 24.29 -55.85 -5.70
N LEU A 86 24.30 -55.39 -6.95
CA LEU A 86 24.97 -56.07 -8.06
C LEU A 86 26.47 -56.18 -7.82
N PHE A 87 27.13 -55.07 -7.46
CA PHE A 87 28.57 -55.06 -7.19
C PHE A 87 28.93 -55.87 -5.93
N ALA A 88 28.07 -55.90 -4.91
CA ALA A 88 28.27 -56.77 -3.75
C ALA A 88 28.25 -58.25 -4.16
N LYS A 89 27.27 -58.67 -5.00
CA LYS A 89 27.18 -60.04 -5.52
C LYS A 89 28.37 -60.38 -6.42
N LEU A 90 28.74 -59.48 -7.33
CA LEU A 90 29.87 -59.69 -8.24
C LEU A 90 31.19 -59.79 -7.48
N ARG A 91 31.42 -58.91 -6.50
CA ARG A 91 32.60 -58.96 -5.64
C ARG A 91 32.66 -60.27 -4.85
N PHE A 92 31.54 -60.72 -4.28
CA PHE A 92 31.48 -61.99 -3.56
C PHE A 92 31.83 -63.16 -4.48
N SER A 93 31.16 -63.27 -5.63
CA SER A 93 31.40 -64.32 -6.62
C SER A 93 32.85 -64.33 -7.11
N TYR A 94 33.44 -63.17 -7.37
CA TYR A 94 34.81 -63.05 -7.84
C TYR A 94 35.82 -63.49 -6.78
N VAL A 95 35.68 -62.98 -5.54
CA VAL A 95 36.57 -63.37 -4.44
C VAL A 95 36.46 -64.86 -4.15
N GLU A 96 35.25 -65.41 -4.16
CA GLU A 96 35.02 -66.84 -4.00
C GLU A 96 35.67 -67.66 -5.13
N GLN A 97 35.51 -67.25 -6.39
CA GLN A 97 36.12 -67.96 -7.52
C GLN A 97 37.65 -67.90 -7.46
N VAL A 98 38.24 -66.72 -7.24
CA VAL A 98 39.69 -66.55 -7.17
C VAL A 98 40.29 -67.34 -6.00
N THR A 99 39.60 -67.39 -4.86
CA THR A 99 40.05 -68.18 -3.71
C THR A 99 39.95 -69.68 -3.98
N LYS A 100 38.86 -70.15 -4.59
CA LYS A 100 38.72 -71.55 -5.05
C LYS A 100 39.83 -71.94 -6.03
N GLU A 101 40.09 -71.12 -7.04
CA GLU A 101 41.15 -71.37 -8.02
C GLU A 101 42.55 -71.36 -7.38
N LYS A 102 42.85 -70.38 -6.52
CA LYS A 102 44.12 -70.35 -5.78
C LYS A 102 44.31 -71.57 -4.89
N PHE A 103 43.25 -72.02 -4.21
CA PHE A 103 43.29 -73.22 -3.37
C PHE A 103 43.57 -74.48 -4.18
N ILE A 104 42.89 -74.66 -5.32
CA ILE A 104 43.14 -75.80 -6.21
C ILE A 104 44.57 -75.76 -6.74
N ARG A 105 45.07 -74.60 -7.16
CA ARG A 105 46.47 -74.45 -7.61
C ARG A 105 47.48 -74.72 -6.49
N ALA A 106 47.18 -74.35 -5.25
CA ALA A 106 48.05 -74.61 -4.11
C ALA A 106 48.17 -76.11 -3.77
N ILE A 107 47.11 -76.89 -4.00
CA ILE A 107 47.08 -78.33 -3.77
C ILE A 107 47.65 -79.12 -4.96
N VAL A 108 47.34 -78.69 -6.18
CA VAL A 108 47.69 -79.41 -7.43
C VAL A 108 49.02 -78.93 -8.02
N GLY A 109 49.53 -77.78 -7.59
CA GLY A 109 50.82 -77.25 -8.04
C GLY A 109 51.99 -78.08 -7.53
N ASP A 110 53.06 -78.14 -8.33
CA ASP A 110 54.29 -78.87 -8.02
C ASP A 110 55.43 -77.85 -7.82
N PRO A 111 55.95 -77.63 -6.60
CA PRO A 111 55.67 -78.35 -5.35
C PRO A 111 54.39 -77.84 -4.62
N PRO A 112 53.69 -78.72 -3.86
CA PRO A 112 52.47 -78.35 -3.15
C PRO A 112 52.76 -77.34 -2.04
N LEU A 113 51.92 -76.31 -1.94
CA LEU A 113 52.07 -75.27 -0.92
C LEU A 113 51.52 -75.79 0.42
N ILE A 114 52.43 -76.19 1.32
CA ILE A 114 52.08 -76.56 2.69
C ILE A 114 52.13 -75.30 3.55
N VAL A 115 50.97 -74.81 3.96
CA VAL A 115 50.87 -73.65 4.84
C VAL A 115 51.25 -74.07 6.25
N ALA A 116 52.31 -73.49 6.82
CA ALA A 116 52.69 -73.77 8.20
C ALA A 116 51.79 -72.99 9.18
N PRO A 117 51.54 -73.52 10.40
CA PRO A 117 50.76 -72.80 11.42
C PRO A 117 51.38 -71.46 11.82
N GLY A 118 52.70 -71.29 11.66
CA GLY A 118 53.38 -69.99 11.83
C GLY A 118 52.97 -68.96 10.78
N ASP A 119 52.94 -69.35 9.50
CA ASP A 119 52.51 -68.48 8.39
C ASP A 119 51.06 -68.01 8.57
N ILE A 120 50.19 -68.88 9.11
CA ILE A 120 48.80 -68.54 9.43
C ILE A 120 48.77 -67.46 10.52
N ALA A 121 49.53 -67.62 11.60
CA ALA A 121 49.58 -66.66 12.70
C ALA A 121 50.12 -65.29 12.25
N GLU A 122 51.13 -65.28 11.37
CA GLU A 122 51.66 -64.04 10.77
C GLU A 122 50.62 -63.35 9.89
N LEU A 123 49.96 -64.08 8.98
CA LEU A 123 48.92 -63.56 8.10
C LEU A 123 47.67 -63.09 8.87
N GLU A 124 47.32 -63.76 9.98
CA GLU A 124 46.25 -63.31 10.88
C GLU A 124 46.62 -61.98 11.57
N GLY A 125 47.89 -61.84 11.99
CA GLY A 125 48.41 -60.59 12.54
C GLY A 125 48.39 -59.43 11.55
N GLU A 126 48.84 -59.66 10.31
CA GLU A 126 48.80 -58.67 9.23
C GLU A 126 47.37 -58.28 8.86
N ASN A 127 46.47 -59.26 8.71
CA ASN A 127 45.05 -58.99 8.45
C ASN A 127 44.39 -58.22 9.59
N ALA A 128 44.74 -58.50 10.85
CA ALA A 128 44.22 -57.77 11.99
C ALA A 128 44.65 -56.29 11.95
N ARG A 129 45.92 -56.02 11.63
CA ARG A 129 46.46 -54.66 11.46
C ARG A 129 45.79 -53.93 10.30
N ALA A 130 45.76 -54.52 9.11
CA ALA A 130 45.12 -53.95 7.93
C ALA A 130 43.61 -53.70 8.16
N LYS A 131 42.93 -54.59 8.88
CA LYS A 131 41.52 -54.42 9.26
C LYS A 131 41.32 -53.27 10.26
N ALA A 132 42.25 -53.07 11.19
CA ALA A 132 42.21 -51.93 12.11
C ALA A 132 42.41 -50.61 11.36
N GLU A 133 43.40 -50.54 10.47
CA GLU A 133 43.65 -49.37 9.60
C GLU A 133 42.46 -49.05 8.70
N LEU A 134 41.89 -50.06 8.04
CA LEU A 134 40.70 -49.88 7.20
C LEU A 134 39.48 -49.38 8.00
N LYS A 135 39.33 -49.82 9.26
CA LYS A 135 38.28 -49.31 10.15
C LYS A 135 38.52 -47.84 10.50
N GLY A 136 39.77 -47.46 10.81
CA GLY A 136 40.14 -46.07 11.05
C GLY A 136 39.81 -45.18 9.85
N LEU A 137 40.29 -45.54 8.67
CA LEU A 137 40.02 -44.81 7.43
C LEU A 137 38.52 -44.73 7.10
N LYS A 138 37.74 -45.79 7.36
CA LYS A 138 36.28 -45.75 7.18
C LYS A 138 35.60 -44.73 8.08
N VAL A 139 36.05 -44.61 9.34
CA VAL A 139 35.50 -43.62 10.28
C VAL A 139 35.87 -42.20 9.83
N GLU A 140 37.11 -41.99 9.38
CA GLU A 140 37.54 -40.69 8.84
C GLU A 140 36.74 -40.29 7.59
N VAL A 141 36.60 -41.19 6.63
CA VAL A 141 35.79 -40.94 5.41
C VAL A 141 34.34 -40.67 5.77
N ALA A 142 33.75 -41.42 6.70
CA ALA A 142 32.39 -41.16 7.18
C ALA A 142 32.26 -39.77 7.83
N GLY A 143 33.27 -39.33 8.59
CA GLY A 143 33.33 -37.98 9.16
C GLY A 143 33.41 -36.89 8.09
N VAL A 144 34.28 -37.06 7.09
CA VAL A 144 34.41 -36.12 5.96
C VAL A 144 33.11 -36.03 5.16
N LEU A 145 32.45 -37.17 4.89
CA LEU A 145 31.16 -37.20 4.21
C LEU A 145 30.07 -36.49 5.01
N GLY A 146 29.98 -36.74 6.32
CA GLY A 146 29.03 -36.04 7.19
C GLY A 146 29.25 -34.52 7.18
N GLY A 147 30.51 -34.07 7.26
CA GLY A 147 30.85 -32.66 7.16
C GLY A 147 30.53 -32.04 5.79
N LEU A 148 30.72 -32.80 4.70
CA LEU A 148 30.37 -32.36 3.35
C LEU A 148 28.85 -32.23 3.19
N GLU A 149 28.08 -33.18 3.70
CA GLU A 149 26.61 -33.13 3.68
C GLU A 149 26.07 -31.94 4.48
N GLU A 150 26.61 -31.69 5.67
CA GLU A 150 26.19 -30.57 6.51
C GLU A 150 26.49 -29.23 5.81
N ARG A 151 27.70 -29.07 5.27
CA ARG A 151 28.07 -27.88 4.48
C ARG A 151 27.21 -27.75 3.23
N GLY A 152 26.92 -28.86 2.54
CA GLY A 152 26.05 -28.89 1.38
C GLY A 152 24.63 -28.42 1.70
N ARG A 153 24.03 -28.94 2.78
CA ARG A 153 22.71 -28.51 3.27
C ARG A 153 22.72 -27.05 3.71
N GLY A 154 23.75 -26.62 4.42
CA GLY A 154 23.93 -25.22 4.84
C GLY A 154 24.06 -24.27 3.66
N LEU A 155 24.82 -24.65 2.63
CA LEU A 155 24.96 -23.88 1.40
C LEU A 155 23.65 -23.80 0.63
N ALA A 156 22.90 -24.90 0.51
CA ALA A 156 21.59 -24.91 -0.14
C ALA A 156 20.61 -23.93 0.53
N ARG A 157 20.51 -23.95 1.87
CA ARG A 157 19.66 -23.02 2.63
C ARG A 157 20.07 -21.56 2.43
N ARG A 158 21.36 -21.25 2.53
CA ARG A 158 21.87 -19.88 2.31
C ARG A 158 21.59 -19.42 0.88
N TRP A 159 21.74 -20.31 -0.10
CA TRP A 159 21.48 -20.00 -1.49
C TRP A 159 20.00 -19.70 -1.73
N GLU A 160 19.08 -20.48 -1.16
CA GLU A 160 17.66 -20.17 -1.26
C GLU A 160 17.31 -18.82 -0.63
N ALA A 161 17.95 -18.45 0.50
CA ALA A 161 17.77 -17.14 1.11
C ALA A 161 18.24 -16.02 0.17
N VAL A 162 19.47 -16.12 -0.35
CA VAL A 162 20.01 -15.14 -1.31
C VAL A 162 19.17 -15.06 -2.57
N ARG A 163 18.63 -16.18 -3.06
CA ARG A 163 17.74 -16.19 -4.22
C ARG A 163 16.44 -15.43 -3.96
N ARG A 164 15.78 -15.68 -2.82
CA ARG A 164 14.59 -14.92 -2.40
C ARG A 164 14.91 -13.43 -2.24
N ASP A 165 16.08 -13.10 -1.72
CA ASP A 165 16.53 -11.71 -1.60
C ASP A 165 16.75 -11.06 -2.95
N ALA A 166 17.37 -11.77 -3.90
CA ALA A 166 17.57 -11.29 -5.26
C ALA A 166 16.23 -11.04 -5.98
N GLU A 167 15.27 -11.96 -5.85
CA GLU A 167 13.90 -11.78 -6.37
C GLU A 167 13.25 -10.51 -5.77
N ARG A 168 13.34 -10.33 -4.44
CA ARG A 168 12.82 -9.14 -3.77
C ARG A 168 13.47 -7.84 -4.24
N VAL A 169 14.80 -7.81 -4.38
CA VAL A 169 15.51 -6.62 -4.88
C VAL A 169 15.15 -6.36 -6.35
N GLY A 170 14.91 -7.39 -7.15
CA GLY A 170 14.42 -7.26 -8.53
C GLY A 170 13.06 -6.57 -8.64
N GLU A 171 12.16 -6.76 -7.67
CA GLU A 171 10.84 -6.09 -7.64
C GLU A 171 10.89 -4.62 -7.18
N LEU A 172 11.93 -4.22 -6.44
CA LEU A 172 12.02 -2.89 -5.85
C LEU A 172 12.07 -1.76 -6.88
N PRO A 173 12.85 -1.84 -7.97
CA PRO A 173 12.87 -0.81 -9.02
C PRO A 173 11.48 -0.50 -9.57
N GLY A 174 10.68 -1.51 -9.92
CA GLY A 174 9.32 -1.28 -10.42
C GLY A 174 8.34 -0.77 -9.35
N LYS A 175 8.61 -1.00 -8.07
CA LYS A 175 7.86 -0.34 -6.97
C LYS A 175 8.28 1.12 -6.82
N ILE A 176 9.57 1.42 -6.94
CA ILE A 176 10.12 2.78 -6.88
C ILE A 176 9.56 3.62 -8.03
N GLU A 177 9.64 3.12 -9.27
CA GLU A 177 9.10 3.81 -10.46
C GLU A 177 7.61 4.13 -10.30
N ARG A 178 6.81 3.18 -9.80
CA ARG A 178 5.38 3.41 -9.51
C ARG A 178 5.15 4.47 -8.44
N VAL A 179 5.98 4.50 -7.40
CA VAL A 179 5.89 5.54 -6.36
C VAL A 179 6.32 6.90 -6.91
N GLU A 180 7.36 6.95 -7.73
CA GLU A 180 7.84 8.17 -8.39
C GLU A 180 6.80 8.72 -9.36
N GLU A 181 6.15 7.87 -10.16
CA GLU A 181 5.04 8.25 -11.04
C GLU A 181 3.88 8.84 -10.24
N ARG A 182 3.45 8.16 -9.16
CA ARG A 182 2.39 8.66 -8.27
C ARG A 182 2.78 10.00 -7.64
N VAL A 183 4.02 10.16 -7.20
CA VAL A 183 4.52 11.44 -6.68
C VAL A 183 4.51 12.52 -7.75
N GLY A 184 4.85 12.18 -8.99
CA GLY A 184 4.74 13.08 -10.15
C GLY A 184 3.31 13.55 -10.39
N VAL A 185 2.35 12.61 -10.41
CA VAL A 185 0.92 12.92 -10.55
C VAL A 185 0.44 13.81 -9.41
N LEU A 186 0.71 13.45 -8.15
CA LEU A 186 0.31 14.25 -6.99
C LEU A 186 0.94 15.64 -7.02
N LYS A 187 2.22 15.77 -7.38
CA LYS A 187 2.86 17.09 -7.54
C LYS A 187 2.21 17.91 -8.65
N GLY A 188 1.82 17.29 -9.76
CA GLY A 188 1.08 17.93 -10.83
C GLY A 188 -0.31 18.39 -10.41
N GLU A 189 -1.04 17.58 -9.65
CA GLU A 189 -2.33 17.94 -9.06
C GLU A 189 -2.21 19.07 -8.04
N VAL A 190 -1.22 19.02 -7.16
CA VAL A 190 -0.92 20.11 -6.20
C VAL A 190 -0.54 21.39 -6.96
N GLY A 191 0.25 21.30 -8.03
CA GLY A 191 0.57 22.44 -8.89
C GLY A 191 -0.65 23.05 -9.56
N ARG A 192 -1.55 22.23 -10.12
CA ARG A 192 -2.84 22.68 -10.68
C ARG A 192 -3.72 23.34 -9.62
N ARG A 193 -3.82 22.72 -8.44
CA ARG A 193 -4.61 23.23 -7.30
C ARG A 193 -4.03 24.49 -6.67
N ALA A 194 -2.71 24.70 -6.78
CA ALA A 194 -2.04 25.94 -6.42
C ALA A 194 -2.30 27.07 -7.43
N GLY A 195 -2.57 26.74 -8.70
CA GLY A 195 -3.02 27.69 -9.72
C GLY A 195 -4.49 28.11 -9.55
N GLU A 196 -5.35 27.23 -9.05
CA GLU A 196 -6.73 27.56 -8.65
C GLU A 196 -6.73 28.35 -7.34
N GLY A 197 -6.79 29.67 -7.48
CA GLY A 197 -6.68 30.67 -6.42
C GLY A 197 -7.30 30.29 -5.07
N THR A 198 -6.58 30.64 -4.00
CA THR A 198 -6.89 30.47 -2.57
C THR A 198 -6.85 29.04 -1.99
N MET A 199 -7.05 27.98 -2.77
CA MET A 199 -7.08 26.60 -2.26
C MET A 199 -5.73 25.86 -2.26
N GLY A 200 -4.73 26.35 -3.00
CA GLY A 200 -3.35 25.80 -2.95
C GLY A 200 -2.32 26.76 -2.37
N LEU A 201 -2.74 27.60 -1.42
CA LEU A 201 -1.81 28.38 -0.60
C LEU A 201 -1.06 27.42 0.36
N PRO A 202 0.25 27.61 0.56
CA PRO A 202 0.98 26.90 1.60
C PRO A 202 0.36 27.19 2.96
N LEU A 203 0.37 26.21 3.86
CA LEU A 203 -0.35 26.20 5.14
C LEU A 203 -0.19 27.50 5.96
N GLY A 204 1.00 28.13 5.91
CA GLY A 204 1.26 29.42 6.55
C GLY A 204 0.36 30.55 6.02
N LYS A 205 0.32 30.74 4.70
CA LYS A 205 -0.54 31.74 4.06
C LYS A 205 -2.03 31.45 4.29
N THR A 206 -2.43 30.19 4.32
CA THR A 206 -3.82 29.82 4.63
C THR A 206 -4.20 30.22 6.06
N ARG A 207 -3.28 30.06 7.03
CA ARG A 207 -3.51 30.50 8.41
C ARG A 207 -3.62 32.01 8.53
N GLU A 208 -2.80 32.76 7.80
CA GLU A 208 -2.88 34.22 7.73
C GLU A 208 -4.23 34.69 7.18
N VAL A 209 -4.65 34.18 6.01
CA VAL A 209 -5.95 34.51 5.39
C VAL A 209 -7.13 34.13 6.30
N VAL A 210 -7.04 33.00 7.01
CA VAL A 210 -8.06 32.61 8.00
C VAL A 210 -8.07 33.57 9.19
N GLY A 211 -6.91 34.05 9.65
CA GLY A 211 -6.79 35.05 10.70
C GLY A 211 -7.42 36.39 10.31
N GLU A 212 -7.12 36.88 9.11
CA GLU A 212 -7.71 38.11 8.55
C GLU A 212 -9.23 38.00 8.44
N ARG A 213 -9.74 36.88 7.89
CA ARG A 213 -11.18 36.66 7.78
C ARG A 213 -11.86 36.59 9.15
N ARG A 214 -11.22 35.97 10.15
CA ARG A 214 -11.74 35.97 11.53
C ARG A 214 -11.81 37.38 12.10
N ALA A 215 -10.77 38.19 11.92
CA ALA A 215 -10.76 39.57 12.38
C ALA A 215 -11.87 40.41 11.72
N VAL A 216 -12.13 40.20 10.43
CA VAL A 216 -13.26 40.83 9.71
C VAL A 216 -14.60 40.39 10.29
N VAL A 217 -14.79 39.08 10.53
CA VAL A 217 -16.03 38.56 11.12
C VAL A 217 -16.27 39.15 12.51
N GLU A 218 -15.26 39.18 13.37
CA GLU A 218 -15.39 39.82 14.68
C GLU A 218 -15.67 41.33 14.57
N GLY A 219 -15.10 42.01 13.56
CA GLY A 219 -15.39 43.41 13.27
C GLY A 219 -16.86 43.63 12.89
N LEU A 220 -17.40 42.77 12.03
CA LEU A 220 -18.81 42.79 11.63
C LEU A 220 -19.74 42.44 12.79
N GLU A 221 -19.37 41.48 13.65
CA GLU A 221 -20.15 41.14 14.85
C GLU A 221 -20.21 42.32 15.83
N ARG A 222 -19.10 43.04 16.03
CA ARG A 222 -19.09 44.28 16.84
C ARG A 222 -20.00 45.35 16.25
N GLN A 223 -19.95 45.55 14.93
CA GLN A 223 -20.83 46.50 14.24
C GLN A 223 -22.31 46.09 14.36
N LEU A 224 -22.60 44.80 14.19
CA LEU A 224 -23.95 44.26 14.37
C LEU A 224 -24.44 44.44 15.81
N GLY A 225 -23.56 44.29 16.81
CA GLY A 225 -23.89 44.57 18.21
C GLY A 225 -24.22 46.05 18.45
N VAL A 226 -23.45 46.98 17.88
CA VAL A 226 -23.72 48.43 17.99
C VAL A 226 -25.04 48.80 17.32
N VAL A 227 -25.24 48.36 16.07
CA VAL A 227 -26.48 48.63 15.33
C VAL A 227 -27.66 47.96 16.03
N GLY A 228 -27.52 46.70 16.45
CA GLY A 228 -28.52 45.96 17.21
C GLY A 228 -28.91 46.63 18.52
N GLY A 229 -27.98 47.30 19.21
CA GLY A 229 -28.26 48.11 20.39
C GLY A 229 -29.01 49.43 20.09
N GLN A 230 -28.87 49.98 18.89
CA GLN A 230 -29.56 51.20 18.45
C GLN A 230 -30.99 50.94 17.97
N VAL A 231 -31.25 49.78 17.35
CA VAL A 231 -32.60 49.38 16.89
C VAL A 231 -33.69 49.52 17.97
N PRO A 232 -33.56 48.98 19.20
CA PRO A 232 -34.62 49.09 20.20
C PRO A 232 -34.83 50.52 20.68
N ARG A 233 -33.77 51.35 20.73
CA ARG A 233 -33.89 52.77 21.10
C ARG A 233 -34.68 53.54 20.05
N LYS A 234 -34.31 53.37 18.77
CA LYS A 234 -35.03 53.99 17.66
C LYS A 234 -36.45 53.47 17.54
N ARG A 235 -36.70 52.19 17.82
CA ARG A 235 -38.05 51.62 17.89
C ARG A 235 -38.91 52.28 18.96
N LYS A 236 -38.38 52.46 20.18
CA LYS A 236 -39.07 53.17 21.27
C LYS A 236 -39.33 54.64 20.92
N GLU A 237 -38.38 55.30 20.26
CA GLU A 237 -38.53 56.68 19.79
C GLU A 237 -39.65 56.80 18.73
N VAL A 238 -39.71 55.87 17.77
CA VAL A 238 -40.79 55.78 16.78
C VAL A 238 -42.14 55.50 17.45
N GLU A 239 -42.20 54.59 18.42
CA GLU A 239 -43.43 54.31 19.18
C GLU A 239 -43.91 55.54 19.96
N ARG A 240 -43.00 56.29 20.59
CA ARG A 240 -43.30 57.56 21.26
C ARG A 240 -43.84 58.60 20.28
N LEU A 241 -43.16 58.82 19.16
CA LEU A 241 -43.59 59.78 18.14
C LEU A 241 -44.95 59.39 17.54
N ARG A 242 -45.21 58.09 17.34
CA ARG A 242 -46.54 57.60 16.93
C ARG A 242 -47.62 57.93 17.95
N ALA A 243 -47.35 57.78 19.24
CA ALA A 243 -48.28 58.16 20.30
C ALA A 243 -48.54 59.68 20.34
N GLU A 244 -47.49 60.50 20.15
CA GLU A 244 -47.61 61.95 20.06
C GLU A 244 -48.44 62.39 18.83
N VAL A 245 -48.21 61.77 17.67
CA VAL A 245 -49.01 62.02 16.45
C VAL A 245 -50.47 61.63 16.67
N ALA A 246 -50.76 60.47 17.25
CA ALA A 246 -52.13 60.04 17.55
C ALA A 246 -52.85 61.03 18.49
N ALA A 247 -52.14 61.55 19.52
CA ALA A 247 -52.71 62.56 20.41
C ALA A 247 -52.97 63.91 19.69
N LEU A 248 -52.10 64.31 18.76
CA LEU A 248 -52.30 65.51 17.94
C LEU A 248 -53.46 65.32 16.95
N GLU A 249 -53.64 64.13 16.38
CA GLU A 249 -54.78 63.80 15.53
C GLU A 249 -56.11 63.88 16.29
N VAL A 250 -56.17 63.37 17.53
CA VAL A 250 -57.34 63.51 18.41
C VAL A 250 -57.61 64.98 18.74
N LYS A 251 -56.58 65.77 19.10
CA LYS A 251 -56.72 67.22 19.34
C LYS A 251 -57.23 67.96 18.10
N ARG A 252 -56.68 67.64 16.92
CA ARG A 252 -57.14 68.19 15.63
C ARG A 252 -58.61 67.82 15.40
N GLY A 253 -59.00 66.56 15.62
CA GLY A 253 -60.38 66.10 15.53
C GLY A 253 -61.32 66.89 16.44
N ASN A 254 -60.95 67.09 17.70
CA ASN A 254 -61.73 67.86 18.68
C ASN A 254 -61.84 69.33 18.30
N CYS A 255 -60.76 69.97 17.84
CA CYS A 255 -60.80 71.35 17.36
C CYS A 255 -61.69 71.50 16.11
N LEU A 256 -61.62 70.55 15.17
CA LEU A 256 -62.49 70.53 14.00
C LEU A 256 -63.96 70.32 14.38
N ALA A 257 -64.25 69.44 15.35
CA ALA A 257 -65.59 69.25 15.88
C ALA A 257 -66.10 70.53 16.57
N ALA A 258 -65.30 71.14 17.45
CA ALA A 258 -65.63 72.40 18.11
C ALA A 258 -65.86 73.54 17.10
N ALA A 259 -65.04 73.64 16.05
CA ALA A 259 -65.24 74.61 14.98
C ALA A 259 -66.53 74.36 14.19
N ARG A 260 -66.86 73.10 13.89
CA ARG A 260 -68.13 72.72 13.24
C ARG A 260 -69.32 73.01 14.13
N GLU A 261 -69.25 72.74 15.43
CA GLU A 261 -70.30 73.08 16.38
C GLU A 261 -70.44 74.58 16.58
N ALA A 262 -69.35 75.35 16.62
CA ALA A 262 -69.41 76.80 16.67
C ALA A 262 -70.01 77.39 15.39
N LYS A 263 -69.69 76.81 14.22
CA LYS A 263 -70.33 77.16 12.96
C LYS A 263 -71.83 76.85 12.99
N ARG A 264 -72.22 75.66 13.44
CA ARG A 264 -73.63 75.30 13.63
C ARG A 264 -74.34 76.24 14.60
N ARG A 265 -73.77 76.53 15.78
CA ARG A 265 -74.34 77.51 16.72
C ARG A 265 -74.47 78.91 16.12
N ARG A 266 -73.56 79.34 15.25
CA ARG A 266 -73.69 80.60 14.50
C ARG A 266 -74.82 80.53 13.47
N GLU A 267 -74.89 79.45 12.70
CA GLU A 267 -75.96 79.20 11.73
C GLU A 267 -77.33 79.14 12.43
N ASP A 268 -77.45 78.45 13.57
CA ASP A 268 -78.66 78.35 14.38
C ASP A 268 -79.04 79.71 15.03
N ALA A 269 -78.05 80.47 15.53
CA ALA A 269 -78.29 81.80 16.09
C ALA A 269 -78.68 82.84 15.02
N GLN A 270 -78.19 82.67 13.79
CA GLN A 270 -78.48 83.56 12.67
C GLN A 270 -79.81 83.19 11.99
N GLY A 271 -80.16 81.90 11.94
CA GLY A 271 -81.47 81.42 11.48
C GLY A 271 -82.62 81.76 12.44
N GLY A 272 -82.37 81.87 13.74
CA GLY A 272 -83.38 82.34 14.69
C GLY A 272 -83.72 83.83 14.58
N GLY A 273 -82.76 84.66 14.17
CA GLY A 273 -82.94 86.10 14.00
C GLY A 273 -83.75 86.47 12.75
N GLU A 274 -83.59 85.71 11.66
CA GLU A 274 -84.37 85.91 10.43
C GLU A 274 -85.85 85.52 10.62
N ASP A 275 -86.15 84.44 11.36
CA ASP A 275 -87.53 84.07 11.69
C ASP A 275 -88.21 85.07 12.64
N GLU A 276 -87.51 85.64 13.61
CA GLU A 276 -88.04 86.72 14.46
C GLU A 276 -88.28 88.02 13.68
N LEU A 277 -87.38 88.37 12.76
CA LEU A 277 -87.53 89.54 11.88
C LEU A 277 -88.66 89.34 10.88
N GLU A 278 -88.82 88.15 10.30
CA GLU A 278 -89.95 87.82 9.45
C GLU A 278 -91.27 87.79 10.20
N ALA A 279 -91.30 87.28 11.43
CA ALA A 279 -92.49 87.30 12.28
C ALA A 279 -92.91 88.76 12.61
N ARG A 280 -91.95 89.63 12.94
CA ARG A 280 -92.20 91.07 13.11
C ARG A 280 -92.64 91.73 11.82
N GLY A 281 -92.02 91.42 10.69
CA GLY A 281 -92.41 91.96 9.39
C GLY A 281 -93.79 91.50 8.92
N ARG A 282 -94.21 90.27 9.26
CA ARG A 282 -95.58 89.78 9.04
C ARG A 282 -96.59 90.52 9.93
N TRP A 283 -96.24 90.75 11.20
CA TRP A 283 -97.07 91.51 12.12
C TRP A 283 -97.20 92.98 11.71
N GLU A 284 -96.10 93.63 11.32
CA GLU A 284 -96.14 95.01 10.84
C GLU A 284 -96.94 95.14 9.55
N ARG A 285 -96.78 94.22 8.58
CA ARG A 285 -97.61 94.20 7.37
C ARG A 285 -99.09 93.94 7.65
N ALA A 286 -99.42 93.08 8.62
CA ALA A 286 -100.79 92.88 9.06
C ALA A 286 -101.36 94.14 9.73
N SER A 287 -100.56 94.82 10.57
CA SER A 287 -100.95 96.08 11.21
C SER A 287 -101.12 97.21 10.18
N GLU A 288 -100.27 97.26 9.15
CA GLU A 288 -100.34 98.20 8.05
C GLU A 288 -101.58 97.94 7.19
N ALA A 289 -101.93 96.68 6.92
CA ALA A 289 -103.15 96.32 6.19
C ALA A 289 -104.41 96.74 6.94
N VAL A 290 -104.47 96.50 8.26
CA VAL A 290 -105.58 96.95 9.12
C VAL A 290 -105.66 98.49 9.16
N LEU A 291 -104.53 99.18 9.25
CA LEU A 291 -104.49 100.64 9.24
C LEU A 291 -104.93 101.23 7.90
N ARG A 292 -104.57 100.62 6.77
CA ARG A 292 -105.07 101.01 5.43
C ARG A 292 -106.59 100.83 5.32
N GLU A 293 -107.13 99.72 5.82
CA GLU A 293 -108.58 99.44 5.77
C GLU A 293 -109.39 100.46 6.60
N VAL A 294 -108.85 100.94 7.72
CA VAL A 294 -109.50 101.94 8.60
C VAL A 294 -109.34 103.38 8.08
N LEU A 295 -108.23 103.70 7.40
CA LEU A 295 -107.92 105.05 6.93
C LEU A 295 -108.34 105.33 5.47
N GLY A 296 -108.87 104.34 4.75
CA GLY A 296 -109.45 104.55 3.42
C GLY A 296 -108.46 105.02 2.35
N VAL A 297 -107.19 104.60 2.44
CA VAL A 297 -106.13 104.78 1.44
C VAL A 297 -105.48 103.44 1.10
#